data_AF-A0A7S1EC46-F1
#
_entry.id   AF-A0A7S1EC46-F1
#
_cell.length_a   1.000
_cell.length_b   1.000
_cell.length_c   1.000
_cell.angle_alpha   90.00
_cell.angle_beta   90.00
_cell.angle_gamma   90.00
#
_symmetry.space_group_name_H-M   'P 1'
#
loop_
_entity.id
_entity.type
_entity.pdbx_description
1 polymer ?
#
loop_
_entity_poly.entity_id
_entity_poly.type
_entity_poly.pdbx_seq_one_letter_code
_entity_poly.pdbx_strand_id
1 'polypeptide(L)'
;MPTVLMVAEKPSICNSIAQALSGGKHETHGRTPPVHVFRGNFRGQQAQIKVTSVVGHVFSTDFPSAYQSWDKTDPASLFTAPVERVAEKKGI
;
A
#
# COMPACT_ATOMS: atom_id res chain seq x y z
N MET A 1 15.85 -18.56 -7.64
CA MET A 1 15.73 -17.93 -6.31
C MET A 1 14.45 -17.10 -6.29
N PRO A 2 13.45 -17.41 -5.45
CA PRO A 2 12.19 -16.68 -5.39
C PRO A 2 12.36 -15.25 -4.85
N THR A 3 11.41 -14.38 -5.20
CA THR A 3 11.27 -13.04 -4.63
C THR A 3 10.07 -13.00 -3.70
N VAL A 4 10.25 -12.48 -2.49
CA VAL A 4 9.20 -12.33 -1.48
C VAL A 4 8.93 -10.85 -1.29
N LEU A 5 7.70 -10.42 -1.59
CA LEU A 5 7.25 -9.04 -1.35
C LEU A 5 6.52 -8.96 0.00
N MET A 6 6.98 -8.07 0.86
CA MET A 6 6.37 -7.75 2.14
C MET A 6 5.91 -6.29 2.11
N VAL A 7 4.65 -6.03 2.44
CA VAL A 7 4.04 -4.69 2.39
C VAL A 7 3.49 -4.32 3.77
N ALA A 8 4.06 -3.28 4.38
CA ALA A 8 3.61 -2.73 5.66
C ALA A 8 2.58 -1.59 5.48
N GLU A 9 1.85 -1.23 6.55
CA GLU A 9 0.86 -0.13 6.48
C GLU A 9 1.48 1.28 6.42
N LYS A 10 2.73 1.44 6.87
CA LYS A 10 3.40 2.75 7.01
C LYS A 10 4.90 2.64 6.69
N PRO A 11 5.53 3.70 6.17
CA PRO A 11 6.98 3.71 5.88
C PRO A 11 7.86 3.42 7.09
N SER A 12 7.53 3.94 8.27
CA SER A 12 8.31 3.70 9.50
C SER A 12 8.36 2.22 9.91
N ILE A 13 7.26 1.48 9.70
CA ILE A 13 7.18 0.04 9.98
C ILE A 13 8.00 -0.74 8.95
N CYS A 14 7.88 -0.39 7.66
CA CYS A 14 8.70 -0.95 6.59
C CYS A 14 10.20 -0.83 6.89
N ASN A 15 10.66 0.36 7.27
CA ASN A 15 12.06 0.60 7.65
C ASN A 15 12.49 -0.29 8.83
N SER A 16 11.65 -0.41 9.86
CA SER A 16 11.93 -1.19 11.06
C SER A 16 12.04 -2.69 10.74
N ILE A 17 11.13 -3.22 9.91
CA ILE A 17 11.15 -4.61 9.45
C ILE A 17 12.42 -4.89 8.63
N ALA A 18 12.74 -4.02 7.67
CA ALA A 18 13.92 -4.18 6.84
C ALA A 18 15.21 -4.18 7.67
N GLN A 19 15.33 -3.24 8.62
CA GLN A 19 16.48 -3.15 9.51
C GLN A 19 16.65 -4.42 10.35
N ALA A 20 15.57 -4.92 10.96
CA ALA A 20 15.60 -6.09 11.83
C ALA A 20 15.91 -7.37 11.05
N LEU A 21 15.25 -7.59 9.92
CA LEU A 21 15.37 -8.83 9.14
C LEU A 21 16.67 -8.91 8.33
N SER A 22 17.23 -7.77 7.92
CA SER A 22 18.47 -7.73 7.16
C SER A 22 19.74 -7.61 8.02
N GLY A 23 19.59 -7.46 9.34
CA GLY A 23 20.71 -7.15 10.24
C GLY A 23 21.41 -5.83 9.88
N GLY A 24 20.63 -4.87 9.36
CA GLY A 24 21.14 -3.58 8.87
C GLY A 24 21.81 -3.61 7.49
N LYS A 25 21.80 -4.74 6.77
CA LYS A 25 22.40 -4.87 5.43
C LYS A 25 21.31 -5.03 4.36
N HIS A 26 20.78 -3.92 3.87
CA HIS A 26 19.81 -3.90 2.77
C HIS A 26 20.05 -2.71 1.84
N GLU A 27 19.66 -2.85 0.58
CA GLU A 27 19.66 -1.77 -0.40
C GLU A 27 18.27 -1.10 -0.41
N THR A 28 18.23 0.23 -0.43
CA THR A 28 16.96 0.96 -0.45
C THR A 28 16.77 1.67 -1.78
N HIS A 29 15.61 1.47 -2.39
CA HIS A 29 15.23 2.07 -3.67
C HIS A 29 13.99 2.94 -3.51
N GLY A 30 13.90 4.04 -4.26
CA GLY A 30 12.77 4.97 -4.17
C GLY A 30 12.77 5.83 -2.91
N ARG A 31 11.75 6.68 -2.77
CA ARG A 31 11.62 7.63 -1.64
C ARG A 31 10.38 7.40 -0.81
N THR A 32 9.21 7.35 -1.44
CA THR A 32 7.92 7.28 -0.75
C THR A 32 6.90 6.49 -1.57
N PRO A 33 6.55 5.25 -1.17
CA PRO A 33 7.20 4.44 -0.14
C PRO A 33 8.56 3.89 -0.62
N PRO A 34 9.55 3.71 0.27
CA PRO A 34 10.81 3.07 -0.08
C PRO A 34 10.62 1.55 -0.30
N VAL A 35 11.54 0.95 -1.04
CA VAL A 35 11.66 -0.51 -1.21
C VAL A 35 13.03 -0.95 -0.73
N HIS A 36 13.07 -1.67 0.38
CA HIS A 36 14.30 -2.28 0.91
C HIS A 36 14.46 -3.69 0.35
N VAL A 37 15.66 -4.01 -0.13
CA VAL A 37 15.97 -5.27 -0.79
C VAL A 37 17.17 -5.93 -0.11
N PHE A 38 17.03 -7.20 0.24
CA PHE A 38 18.12 -8.00 0.80
C PHE A 38 17.92 -9.49 0.53
N ARG A 39 18.96 -10.30 0.71
CA ARG A 39 18.87 -11.76 0.64
C ARG A 39 18.53 -12.31 2.02
N GLY A 40 17.66 -13.30 2.08
CA GLY A 40 17.27 -13.95 3.33
C GLY A 40 16.70 -15.34 3.11
N ASN A 41 16.49 -16.07 4.20
CA ASN A 41 15.83 -17.36 4.17
C ASN A 41 14.32 -17.16 4.36
N PHE A 42 13.51 -17.72 3.47
CA PHE A 42 12.05 -17.74 3.59
C PHE A 42 11.56 -19.17 3.41
N ARG A 43 10.87 -19.71 4.44
CA ARG A 43 10.35 -21.09 4.45
C ARG A 43 11.42 -22.15 4.10
N GLY A 44 12.64 -21.98 4.61
CA GLY A 44 13.75 -22.92 4.38
C GLY A 44 14.44 -22.79 3.03
N GLN A 45 14.10 -21.79 2.22
CA GLN A 45 14.73 -21.52 0.92
C GLN A 45 15.33 -20.11 0.89
N GLN A 46 16.50 -19.98 0.24
CA GLN A 46 17.09 -18.68 -0.04
C GLN A 46 16.19 -17.88 -1.00
N ALA A 47 15.93 -16.62 -0.65
CA ALA A 47 15.03 -15.74 -1.38
C ALA A 47 15.59 -14.30 -1.41
N GLN A 48 15.14 -13.53 -2.41
CA GLN A 48 15.27 -12.08 -2.42
C GLN A 48 14.07 -11.48 -1.70
N ILE A 49 14.29 -10.87 -0.54
CA ILE A 49 13.25 -10.20 0.22
C ILE A 49 13.17 -8.74 -0.26
N LYS A 50 11.95 -8.28 -0.53
CA LYS A 50 11.62 -6.89 -0.83
C LYS A 50 10.59 -6.42 0.19
N VAL A 51 10.95 -5.42 0.99
CA VAL A 51 10.07 -4.82 2.00
C VAL A 51 9.71 -3.42 1.56
N THR A 52 8.41 -3.13 1.50
CA THR A 52 7.89 -1.80 1.21
C THR A 52 6.68 -1.50 2.10
N SER A 53 6.00 -0.38 1.86
CA SER A 53 4.79 0.00 2.58
C SER A 53 3.80 0.69 1.66
N VAL A 54 2.58 0.90 2.15
CA VAL A 54 1.65 1.89 1.61
C VAL A 54 1.80 3.21 2.37
N VAL A 55 1.21 4.28 1.84
CA VAL A 55 1.13 5.59 2.53
C VAL A 55 -0.33 5.95 2.73
N GLY A 56 -0.93 5.39 3.78
CA GLY A 56 -2.37 5.53 4.05
C GLY A 56 -3.22 4.53 3.28
N HIS A 57 -4.49 4.85 3.08
CA HIS A 57 -5.42 3.97 2.37
C HIS A 57 -5.14 3.98 0.86
N VAL A 58 -4.93 2.80 0.27
CA VAL A 58 -4.72 2.62 -1.18
C VAL A 58 -6.02 2.84 -1.97
N PHE A 59 -7.16 2.67 -1.30
CA PHE A 59 -8.47 2.86 -1.89
C PHE A 59 -9.37 3.64 -0.95
N SER A 60 -10.25 4.43 -1.54
CA SER A 60 -11.39 5.05 -0.88
C SER A 60 -12.70 4.45 -1.40
N THR A 61 -13.79 4.83 -0.74
CA THR A 61 -15.15 4.51 -1.16
C THR A 61 -15.82 5.82 -1.51
N ASP A 62 -16.42 5.88 -2.69
CA ASP A 62 -17.08 7.08 -3.20
C ASP A 62 -18.35 6.70 -3.98
N PHE A 63 -19.25 7.65 -4.20
CA PHE A 63 -20.38 7.43 -5.09
C PHE A 63 -19.96 7.57 -6.56
N PRO A 64 -20.67 6.94 -7.51
CA PRO A 64 -20.47 7.20 -8.93
C PRO A 64 -20.61 8.69 -9.25
N SER A 65 -19.94 9.16 -10.31
CA SER A 65 -19.90 10.58 -10.69
C SER A 65 -21.28 11.26 -10.81
N ALA A 66 -22.33 10.50 -11.12
CA ALA A 66 -23.71 10.98 -11.19
C ALA A 66 -24.26 11.49 -9.83
N TYR A 67 -23.73 11.02 -8.70
CA TYR A 67 -24.16 11.34 -7.33
C TYR A 67 -23.17 12.25 -6.57
N GLN A 68 -22.10 12.72 -7.22
CA GLN A 68 -21.03 13.51 -6.57
C GLN A 68 -21.31 15.03 -6.54
N SER A 69 -22.44 15.49 -7.10
CA SER A 69 -22.81 16.91 -7.14
C SER A 69 -23.83 17.24 -6.05
N TRP A 70 -23.42 18.04 -5.06
CA TRP A 70 -24.29 18.49 -3.96
C TRP A 70 -25.51 19.28 -4.43
N ASP A 71 -25.38 20.08 -5.49
CA ASP A 71 -26.50 20.90 -6.01
C ASP A 71 -27.54 20.09 -6.80
N LYS A 72 -27.14 18.92 -7.35
CA LYS A 72 -27.96 18.13 -8.26
C LYS A 72 -28.47 16.82 -7.65
N THR A 73 -27.82 16.35 -6.59
CA THR A 73 -28.11 15.06 -5.98
C THR A 73 -29.09 15.25 -4.83
N ASP A 74 -30.26 14.63 -4.92
CA ASP A 74 -31.17 14.53 -3.78
C ASP A 74 -30.50 13.70 -2.68
N PRO A 75 -30.25 14.25 -1.47
CA PRO A 75 -29.62 13.52 -0.38
C PRO A 75 -30.33 12.22 0.00
N ALA A 76 -31.66 12.13 -0.19
CA ALA A 76 -32.40 10.90 0.10
C ALA A 76 -32.01 9.74 -0.84
N SER A 77 -31.63 10.04 -2.08
CA SER A 77 -31.21 9.02 -3.05
C SER A 77 -29.90 8.31 -2.65
N LEU A 78 -29.05 8.96 -1.84
CA LEU A 78 -27.77 8.42 -1.38
C LEU A 78 -27.93 7.18 -0.47
N PHE A 79 -29.09 6.99 0.18
CA PHE A 79 -29.36 5.80 0.98
C PHE A 79 -29.49 4.52 0.14
N THR A 80 -29.77 4.65 -1.16
CA THR A 80 -29.93 3.53 -2.10
C THR A 80 -28.91 3.56 -3.24
N ALA A 81 -28.13 4.63 -3.37
CA ALA A 81 -27.14 4.78 -4.42
C ALA A 81 -26.02 3.73 -4.26
N PRO A 82 -25.51 3.15 -5.37
CA PRO A 82 -24.38 2.25 -5.30
C PRO A 82 -23.11 3.02 -4.90
N VAL A 83 -22.15 2.31 -4.31
CA VAL A 83 -20.82 2.84 -3.98
C VAL A 83 -19.75 2.14 -4.80
N GLU A 84 -18.70 2.88 -5.12
CA GLU A 84 -17.56 2.42 -5.90
C GLU A 84 -16.29 2.45 -5.04
N ARG A 85 -15.41 1.47 -5.26
CA ARG A 85 -14.07 1.44 -4.67
C ARG A 85 -13.11 2.15 -5.61
N VAL A 86 -12.57 3.29 -5.19
CA VAL A 86 -11.73 4.16 -6.01
C VAL A 86 -10.27 4.02 -5.56
N ALA A 87 -9.35 3.83 -6.52
CA ALA A 87 -7.92 3.79 -6.21
C ALA A 87 -7.40 5.20 -5.91
N GLU A 88 -6.74 5.36 -4.77
CA GLU A 88 -6.13 6.62 -4.36
C GLU A 88 -4.83 6.87 -5.15
N LYS A 89 -4.68 8.09 -5.68
CA LYS A 89 -3.46 8.49 -6.41
C LYS A 89 -2.33 8.93 -5.48
N LYS A 90 -2.60 9.13 -4.19
CA LYS A 90 -1.58 9.45 -3.19
C LYS A 90 -0.88 8.14 -2.77
N GLY A 91 0.40 8.00 -3.14
CA GLY A 91 1.26 6.90 -2.66
C GLY A 91 1.56 5.78 -3.66
N ILE A 92 1.28 6.00 -4.94
CA ILE A 92 1.87 5.24 -6.07
C ILE A 92 3.01 6.08 -6.66
#